data_AF-A0A8H6H8J8-F1
#
_entry.id   AF-A0A8H6H8J8-F1
#
_cell.length_a   1.000
_cell.length_b   1.000
_cell.length_c   1.000
_cell.angle_alpha   90.00
_cell.angle_beta   90.00
_cell.angle_gamma   90.00
#
_symmetry.space_group_name_H-M   'P 1'
#
loop_
_entity.id
_entity.type
_entity.pdbx_description
1 polymer ?
#
loop_
_entity_poly.entity_id
_entity_poly.type
_entity_poly.pdbx_seq_one_letter_code
_entity_poly.pdbx_strand_id
1 'polypeptide(L)'
;MPFVRLLHFVVNTETGLEPVGYRRIILAVGYLLYILRAPCVYVRLALQEIVDLDQRRYQTWIGRLRTVVQALPGRVEFPPPQELLVERRVERLMEDIVKSMDASLQGEVDVTNRLELVHGRTEDDPDGGPPRRVVRKLRHYLRVYNPGHRAGAEPAT
;
A
#
# COMPACT_ATOMS: atom_id res chain seq x y z
N MET A 1 -20.65 4.62 12.52
CA MET A 1 -19.18 4.73 12.62
C MET A 1 -18.52 5.39 11.37
N PRO A 2 -18.91 6.60 10.93
CA PRO A 2 -18.24 7.28 9.79
C PRO A 2 -17.02 8.12 10.19
N PHE A 3 -16.98 8.64 11.42
CA PHE A 3 -15.97 9.62 11.85
C PHE A 3 -14.55 9.04 11.96
N VAL A 4 -14.40 7.84 12.52
CA VAL A 4 -13.09 7.17 12.68
C VAL A 4 -12.45 6.85 11.33
N ARG A 5 -13.28 6.46 10.35
CA ARG A 5 -12.81 6.14 8.99
C ARG A 5 -12.28 7.39 8.27
N LEU A 6 -12.95 8.53 8.45
CA LEU A 6 -12.54 9.82 7.89
C LEU A 6 -11.23 10.31 8.50
N LEU A 7 -11.04 10.15 9.82
CA LEU A 7 -9.78 10.52 10.49
C LEU A 7 -8.59 9.72 9.96
N HIS A 8 -8.73 8.40 9.81
CA HIS A 8 -7.65 7.56 9.28
C HIS A 8 -7.25 7.95 7.87
N PHE A 9 -8.24 8.30 7.05
CA PHE A 9 -8.03 8.72 5.68
C PHE A 9 -7.19 10.01 5.60
N VAL A 10 -7.58 11.04 6.36
CA VAL A 10 -6.84 12.32 6.42
C VAL A 10 -5.40 12.08 6.87
N VAL A 11 -5.21 11.33 7.96
CA VAL A 11 -3.88 11.00 8.47
C VAL A 11 -3.03 10.35 7.38
N ASN A 12 -3.55 9.37 6.63
CA ASN A 12 -2.80 8.71 5.57
C ASN A 12 -2.38 9.69 4.45
N THR A 13 -3.31 10.53 3.98
CA THR A 13 -3.00 11.52 2.93
C THR A 13 -2.01 12.59 3.36
N GLU A 14 -2.11 13.06 4.62
CA GLU A 14 -1.29 14.14 5.14
C GLU A 14 0.08 13.69 5.66
N THR A 15 0.20 12.46 6.15
CA THR A 15 1.47 11.89 6.62
C THR A 15 2.21 11.15 5.51
N GLY A 16 1.53 10.76 4.44
CA GLY A 16 2.09 9.89 3.41
C GLY A 16 2.05 8.40 3.77
N LEU A 17 1.40 8.02 4.88
CA LEU A 17 1.29 6.63 5.31
C LEU A 17 0.31 5.83 4.44
N GLU A 18 0.61 4.54 4.30
CA GLU A 18 -0.25 3.58 3.64
C GLU A 18 -1.34 3.09 4.62
N PRO A 19 -2.62 3.01 4.21
CA PRO A 19 -3.63 2.37 5.02
C PRO A 19 -3.22 0.91 5.33
N VAL A 20 -3.39 0.50 6.58
CA VAL A 20 -2.91 -0.80 7.09
C VAL A 20 -3.37 -1.99 6.23
N GLY A 21 -4.59 -1.94 5.68
CA GLY A 21 -5.10 -2.98 4.78
C GLY A 21 -4.24 -3.13 3.53
N TYR A 22 -3.98 -2.03 2.82
CA TYR A 22 -3.10 -2.01 1.65
C TYR A 22 -1.66 -2.37 2.01
N ARG A 23 -1.14 -1.86 3.14
CA ARG A 23 0.22 -2.18 3.60
C ARG A 23 0.43 -3.69 3.76
N ARG A 24 -0.53 -4.39 4.35
CA ARG A 24 -0.46 -5.85 4.54
C ARG A 24 -0.43 -6.61 3.21
N ILE A 25 -1.22 -6.18 2.23
CA ILE A 25 -1.26 -6.78 0.89
C ILE A 25 0.07 -6.51 0.17
N ILE A 26 0.56 -5.28 0.20
CA ILE A 26 1.85 -4.87 -0.38
C ILE A 26 2.98 -5.72 0.22
N LEU A 27 3.00 -5.93 1.54
CA LEU A 27 4.01 -6.79 2.16
C LEU A 27 3.91 -8.25 1.72
N ALA A 28 2.70 -8.80 1.56
CA ALA A 28 2.50 -10.16 1.08
C ALA A 28 2.96 -10.34 -0.38
N VAL A 29 2.65 -9.39 -1.26
CA VAL A 29 3.11 -9.38 -2.66
C VAL A 29 4.63 -9.12 -2.73
N GLY A 30 5.17 -8.28 -1.84
CA GLY A 30 6.60 -8.02 -1.73
C GLY A 30 7.37 -9.27 -1.28
N TYR A 31 6.78 -10.05 -0.37
CA TYR A 31 7.31 -11.35 0.00
C TYR A 31 7.30 -12.34 -1.18
N LEU A 32 6.23 -12.36 -1.99
CA LEU A 32 6.22 -13.15 -3.22
C LEU A 32 7.34 -12.74 -4.18
N LEU A 33 7.56 -11.44 -4.37
CA LEU A 33 8.64 -10.93 -5.21
C LEU A 33 10.03 -11.31 -4.66
N TYR A 34 10.19 -11.26 -3.33
CA TYR A 34 11.40 -11.70 -2.65
C TYR A 34 11.68 -13.19 -2.91
N ILE A 35 10.68 -14.06 -2.81
CA ILE A 35 10.78 -15.50 -3.10
C ILE A 35 11.24 -15.74 -4.54
N LEU A 36 10.71 -14.99 -5.51
CA LEU A 36 11.07 -15.12 -6.92
C LEU A 36 12.51 -14.73 -7.21
N ARG A 37 13.03 -13.73 -6.49
CA ARG A 37 14.41 -13.24 -6.61
C ARG A 37 15.42 -14.04 -5.78
N ALA A 38 14.94 -14.88 -4.86
CA ALA A 38 15.83 -15.63 -3.97
C ALA A 38 16.66 -16.65 -4.77
N PRO A 39 17.98 -16.76 -4.51
CA PRO A 39 18.83 -17.74 -5.19
C PRO A 39 18.61 -19.20 -4.71
N CYS A 40 17.62 -19.44 -3.86
CA CYS A 40 17.37 -20.75 -3.26
C CYS A 40 16.37 -21.58 -4.08
N VAL A 41 16.83 -22.71 -4.61
CA VAL A 41 16.00 -23.63 -5.43
C VAL A 41 14.80 -24.16 -4.63
N TYR A 42 14.99 -24.50 -3.35
CA TYR A 42 13.92 -25.05 -2.50
C TYR A 42 12.78 -24.05 -2.30
N VAL A 43 13.09 -22.76 -2.19
CA VAL A 43 12.09 -21.70 -2.03
C VAL A 43 11.24 -21.56 -3.30
N ARG A 44 11.86 -21.68 -4.49
CA ARG A 44 11.12 -21.69 -5.76
C ARG A 44 10.27 -22.93 -5.95
N LEU A 45 10.77 -24.11 -5.59
CA LEU A 45 9.99 -25.36 -5.62
C LEU A 45 8.79 -25.30 -4.68
N ALA A 46 8.98 -24.78 -3.46
CA ALA A 46 7.89 -24.59 -2.51
C ALA A 46 6.84 -23.61 -3.05
N LEU A 47 7.24 -22.54 -3.73
CA LEU A 47 6.29 -21.64 -4.37
C LEU A 47 5.49 -22.33 -5.48
N GLN A 48 6.15 -23.13 -6.33
CA GLN A 48 5.48 -23.90 -7.37
C GLN A 48 4.45 -24.86 -6.78
N GLU A 49 4.80 -25.58 -5.72
CA GLU A 49 3.87 -26.47 -5.02
C GLU A 49 2.66 -25.70 -4.47
N ILE A 50 2.87 -24.53 -3.85
CA ILE A 50 1.77 -23.70 -3.33
C ILE A 50 0.86 -23.21 -4.46
N VAL A 51 1.43 -22.85 -5.62
CA VAL A 51 0.68 -22.45 -6.83
C VAL A 51 -0.15 -23.61 -7.37
N ASP A 52 0.40 -24.82 -7.37
CA ASP A 52 -0.32 -26.04 -7.80
C ASP A 52 -1.43 -26.43 -6.82
N LEU A 53 -1.19 -26.27 -5.52
CA LEU A 53 -2.22 -26.46 -4.48
C LEU A 53 -3.39 -25.46 -4.64
N ASP A 54 -3.10 -24.20 -4.98
CA ASP A 54 -4.13 -23.19 -5.25
C ASP A 54 -4.98 -23.57 -6.48
N GLN A 55 -4.35 -24.07 -7.55
CA GLN A 55 -5.06 -24.58 -8.74
C GLN A 55 -6.00 -25.75 -8.40
N ARG A 56 -5.58 -26.62 -7.49
CA ARG A 56 -6.37 -27.74 -6.97
C ARG A 56 -7.41 -27.32 -5.92
N ARG A 57 -7.60 -26.01 -5.68
CA ARG A 57 -8.56 -25.43 -4.73
C ARG A 57 -8.29 -25.76 -3.26
N TYR A 58 -7.06 -26.11 -2.90
CA TYR A 58 -6.67 -26.21 -1.50
C TYR A 58 -6.51 -24.82 -0.87
N GLN A 59 -6.65 -24.75 0.45
CA GLN A 59 -6.45 -23.49 1.17
C GLN A 59 -4.96 -23.14 1.22
N THR A 60 -4.58 -22.11 0.45
CA THR A 60 -3.22 -21.56 0.43
C THR A 60 -3.24 -20.09 0.80
N TRP A 61 -2.09 -19.55 1.20
CA TRP A 61 -1.96 -18.12 1.42
C TRP A 61 -2.09 -17.32 0.11
N ILE A 62 -1.72 -17.91 -1.04
CA ILE A 62 -1.92 -17.31 -2.38
C ILE A 62 -3.41 -17.17 -2.69
N GLY A 63 -4.21 -18.21 -2.43
CA GLY A 63 -5.67 -18.16 -2.61
C GLY A 63 -6.32 -17.10 -1.72
N ARG A 64 -5.87 -16.97 -0.47
CA ARG A 64 -6.33 -15.88 0.43
C ARG A 64 -5.91 -14.51 -0.10
N LEU A 65 -4.69 -14.36 -0.58
CA LEU A 65 -4.19 -13.12 -1.17
C LEU A 65 -5.03 -12.74 -2.40
N ARG A 66 -5.34 -13.70 -3.29
CA ARG A 66 -6.24 -13.51 -4.44
C ARG A 66 -7.58 -12.94 -4.01
N THR A 67 -8.24 -13.54 -3.01
CA THR A 67 -9.54 -13.07 -2.50
C THR A 67 -9.45 -11.64 -1.98
N VAL A 68 -8.41 -11.31 -1.21
CA VAL A 68 -8.25 -9.98 -0.62
C VAL A 68 -7.95 -8.93 -1.70
N VAL A 69 -7.11 -9.26 -2.70
CA VAL A 69 -6.81 -8.35 -3.82
C VAL A 69 -8.05 -8.10 -4.68
N GLN A 70 -8.83 -9.14 -4.98
CA GLN A 70 -10.05 -9.00 -5.77
C GLN A 70 -11.16 -8.20 -5.05
N ALA A 71 -11.10 -8.12 -3.72
CA ALA A 71 -11.99 -7.28 -2.91
C ALA A 71 -11.58 -5.80 -2.89
N LEU A 72 -10.41 -5.44 -3.45
CA LEU A 72 -9.97 -4.05 -3.49
C LEU A 72 -10.84 -3.19 -4.44
N PRO A 73 -11.06 -1.91 -4.10
CA PRO A 73 -11.65 -0.94 -5.01
C PRO A 73 -10.90 -0.89 -6.36
N GLY A 74 -11.64 -0.75 -7.47
CA GLY A 74 -11.05 -0.62 -8.80
C GLY A 74 -10.75 -1.93 -9.53
N ARG A 75 -11.23 -3.08 -9.04
CA ARG A 75 -11.11 -4.41 -9.69
C ARG A 75 -9.67 -4.74 -10.08
N VAL A 76 -8.76 -4.75 -9.11
CA VAL A 76 -7.39 -5.20 -9.34
C VAL A 76 -7.40 -6.67 -9.79
N GLU A 77 -6.92 -6.94 -10.99
CA GLU A 77 -6.86 -8.29 -11.53
C GLU A 77 -5.73 -9.07 -10.85
N PHE A 78 -6.09 -10.21 -10.26
CA PHE A 78 -5.09 -11.11 -9.71
C PHE A 78 -4.59 -12.07 -10.80
N PRO A 79 -3.26 -12.18 -11.04
CA PRO A 79 -2.73 -13.00 -12.11
C PRO A 79 -3.17 -14.47 -12.02
N PRO A 80 -3.27 -15.18 -13.15
CA PRO A 80 -3.45 -16.62 -13.13
C PRO A 80 -2.25 -17.30 -12.44
N PRO A 81 -2.45 -18.50 -11.87
CA PRO A 81 -1.44 -19.19 -11.05
C PRO A 81 -0.04 -19.26 -11.68
N GLN A 82 0.06 -19.58 -12.96
CA GLN A 82 1.32 -19.73 -13.69
C GLN A 82 2.02 -18.39 -13.91
N GLU A 83 1.27 -17.29 -14.00
CA GLU A 83 1.84 -15.94 -14.12
C GLU A 83 2.41 -15.44 -12.79
N LEU A 84 2.01 -16.00 -11.64
CA LEU A 84 2.61 -15.66 -10.34
C LEU A 84 4.08 -16.10 -10.22
N LEU A 85 4.54 -16.99 -11.09
CA LEU A 85 5.94 -17.42 -11.16
C LEU A 85 6.81 -16.46 -11.98
N VAL A 86 6.21 -15.44 -12.59
CA VAL A 86 6.88 -14.46 -13.43
C VAL A 86 7.05 -13.16 -12.66
N GLU A 87 8.30 -12.80 -12.35
CA GLU A 87 8.66 -11.61 -11.55
C GLU A 87 7.92 -10.35 -12.02
N ARG A 88 8.01 -10.04 -13.32
CA ARG A 88 7.38 -8.86 -13.92
C ARG A 88 5.86 -8.81 -13.74
N ARG A 89 5.20 -9.96 -13.61
CA ARG A 89 3.74 -10.01 -13.37
C ARG A 89 3.41 -9.67 -11.93
N VAL A 90 4.24 -10.11 -10.99
CA VAL A 90 4.12 -9.74 -9.56
C VAL A 90 4.44 -8.27 -9.34
N GLU A 91 5.41 -7.71 -10.07
CA GLU A 91 5.69 -6.26 -10.04
C GLU A 91 4.49 -5.44 -10.53
N ARG A 92 3.89 -5.81 -11.66
CA ARG A 92 2.67 -5.15 -12.16
C ARG A 92 1.51 -5.25 -11.17
N LEU A 93 1.30 -6.41 -10.56
CA LEU A 93 0.31 -6.58 -9.52
C LEU A 93 0.54 -5.61 -8.34
N MET A 94 1.81 -5.45 -7.93
CA MET A 94 2.17 -4.47 -6.89
C MET A 94 1.80 -3.05 -7.30
N GLU A 95 2.16 -2.64 -8.52
CA GLU A 95 1.83 -1.31 -9.05
C GLU A 95 0.31 -1.07 -9.08
N ASP A 96 -0.47 -2.07 -9.49
CA ASP A 96 -1.92 -1.95 -9.59
C ASP A 96 -2.60 -1.89 -8.21
N ILE A 97 -2.05 -2.59 -7.21
CA ILE A 97 -2.49 -2.44 -5.81
C ILE A 97 -2.20 -1.03 -5.30
N VAL A 98 -1.02 -0.47 -5.62
CA VAL A 98 -0.66 0.90 -5.23
C VAL A 98 -1.58 1.92 -5.91
N LYS A 99 -1.87 1.75 -7.21
CA LYS A 99 -2.84 2.60 -7.92
C LYS A 99 -4.24 2.49 -7.34
N SER A 100 -4.70 1.29 -7.00
CA SER A 100 -5.99 1.06 -6.32
C SER A 100 -6.05 1.77 -4.97
N MET A 101 -4.97 1.71 -4.19
CA MET A 101 -4.84 2.44 -2.93
C MET A 101 -4.97 3.95 -3.16
N ASP A 102 -4.20 4.50 -4.10
CA ASP A 102 -4.24 5.93 -4.41
C ASP A 102 -5.62 6.37 -4.93
N ALA A 103 -6.27 5.57 -5.77
CA ALA A 103 -7.61 5.85 -6.25
C ALA A 103 -8.66 5.78 -5.12
N SER A 104 -8.57 4.78 -4.22
CA SER A 104 -9.44 4.67 -3.05
C SER A 104 -9.26 5.85 -2.12
N LEU A 105 -8.03 6.30 -1.94
CA LEU A 105 -7.74 7.47 -1.12
C LEU A 105 -8.31 8.73 -1.78
N GLN A 106 -8.01 8.97 -3.06
CA GLN A 106 -8.50 10.15 -3.76
C GLN A 106 -10.03 10.22 -3.79
N GLY A 107 -10.72 9.09 -4.00
CA GLY A 107 -12.18 9.04 -3.98
C GLY A 107 -12.79 9.44 -2.64
N GLU A 108 -12.14 9.12 -1.52
CA GLU A 108 -12.60 9.54 -0.18
C GLU A 108 -12.35 11.05 0.05
N VAL A 109 -11.28 11.64 -0.50
CA VAL A 109 -11.11 13.12 -0.53
C VAL A 109 -12.29 13.73 -1.27
N ASP A 110 -12.49 13.31 -2.52
CA ASP A 110 -13.36 13.98 -3.49
C ASP A 110 -14.85 13.94 -3.06
N VAL A 111 -15.25 12.95 -2.27
CA VAL A 111 -16.63 12.81 -1.75
C VAL A 111 -16.86 13.65 -0.48
N THR A 112 -15.79 14.05 0.23
CA THR A 112 -15.91 14.63 1.56
C THR A 112 -15.76 16.15 1.56
N ASN A 113 -16.88 16.89 1.64
CA ASN A 113 -16.87 18.36 1.71
C ASN A 113 -16.11 18.95 2.93
N ARG A 114 -15.74 18.14 3.93
CA ARG A 114 -14.98 18.58 5.12
C ARG A 114 -13.46 18.66 4.90
N LEU A 115 -12.97 18.25 3.73
CA LEU A 115 -11.54 18.12 3.44
C LEU A 115 -11.03 19.14 2.42
N GLU A 116 -11.62 20.34 2.36
CA GLU A 116 -11.28 21.37 1.35
C GLU A 116 -9.77 21.65 1.24
N LEU A 117 -9.05 21.63 2.37
CA LEU A 117 -7.59 21.84 2.42
C LEU A 117 -6.77 20.68 1.80
N VAL A 118 -7.39 19.52 1.60
CA VAL A 118 -6.78 18.31 1.01
C VAL A 118 -7.18 18.15 -0.47
N HIS A 119 -8.23 18.84 -0.94
CA HIS A 119 -8.68 18.79 -2.33
C HIS A 119 -7.66 19.41 -3.29
N GLY A 120 -7.57 18.84 -4.48
CA GLY A 120 -6.76 19.41 -5.57
C GLY A 120 -5.27 19.54 -5.26
N ARG A 121 -4.75 18.78 -4.28
CA ARG A 121 -3.37 18.91 -3.81
C ARG A 121 -2.35 18.70 -4.93
N THR A 122 -1.54 19.72 -5.16
CA THR A 122 -0.33 19.67 -5.98
C THR A 122 0.90 19.90 -5.12
N GLU A 123 2.01 19.28 -5.51
CA GLU A 123 3.29 19.40 -4.84
C GLU A 123 4.37 19.66 -5.87
N ASP A 124 5.37 20.46 -5.50
CA ASP A 124 6.50 20.73 -6.37
C ASP A 124 7.24 19.44 -6.71
N ASP A 125 7.62 19.35 -7.98
CA ASP A 125 8.42 18.26 -8.50
C ASP A 125 9.87 18.44 -8.01
N PRO A 126 10.45 17.48 -7.28
CA PRO A 126 11.83 17.57 -6.82
C PRO A 126 12.84 17.74 -7.97
N ASP A 127 12.46 17.32 -9.19
CA ASP A 127 13.30 17.44 -10.39
C ASP A 127 13.09 18.78 -11.14
N GLY A 128 12.38 19.74 -10.54
CA GLY A 128 12.13 21.07 -11.13
C GLY A 128 11.05 21.11 -12.22
N GLY A 129 10.30 20.02 -12.38
CA GLY A 129 9.13 19.95 -13.26
C GLY A 129 7.89 20.69 -12.73
N PRO A 130 6.80 20.72 -13.51
CA PRO A 130 5.55 21.34 -13.09
C PRO A 130 4.97 20.64 -11.85
N PRO A 131 4.20 21.36 -10.99
CA PRO A 131 3.58 20.78 -9.81
C PRO A 131 2.76 19.54 -10.15
N ARG A 132 3.00 18.44 -9.44
CA ARG A 132 2.31 17.16 -9.67
C ARG A 132 1.20 16.98 -8.65
N ARG A 133 0.08 16.39 -9.07
CA ARG A 133 -0.98 15.98 -8.14
C ARG A 133 -0.46 14.84 -7.27
N VAL A 134 -0.60 14.97 -5.95
CA VAL A 134 -0.13 13.96 -5.00
C VAL A 134 -1.24 13.55 -4.07
N VAL A 135 -1.55 12.26 -4.04
CA VAL A 135 -2.61 11.69 -3.20
C VAL A 135 -2.19 11.60 -1.74
N ARG A 136 -0.94 11.17 -1.47
CA ARG A 136 -0.39 11.06 -0.12
C ARG A 136 1.05 11.59 -0.06
N LYS A 137 1.33 12.52 0.86
CA LYS A 137 2.69 13.05 1.14
C LYS A 137 2.71 13.78 2.47
N LEU A 138 3.79 13.60 3.23
CA LEU A 138 4.01 14.30 4.51
C LEU A 138 3.95 15.83 4.32
N ARG A 139 3.01 16.48 4.99
CA ARG A 139 2.84 17.95 4.95
C ARG A 139 3.98 18.67 5.64
N HIS A 140 4.36 19.83 5.11
CA HIS A 140 5.44 20.65 5.68
C HIS A 140 5.16 21.09 7.12
N TYR A 141 3.91 21.46 7.42
CA TYR A 141 3.51 21.86 8.78
C TYR A 141 3.50 20.69 9.78
N LEU A 142 3.59 19.43 9.33
CA LEU A 142 3.78 18.27 10.21
C LEU A 142 5.25 18.00 10.53
N ARG A 143 6.19 18.71 9.87
CA ARG A 143 7.63 18.61 10.14
C ARG A 143 8.08 19.48 11.31
N VAL A 144 7.25 19.63 12.33
CA VAL A 144 7.62 20.39 13.53
C VAL A 144 8.69 19.61 14.28
N TYR A 145 9.91 20.10 14.22
CA TYR A 145 11.02 19.56 14.99
C TYR A 145 10.92 20.08 16.42
N ASN A 146 10.46 19.24 17.34
CA ASN A 146 10.54 19.52 18.78
C ASN A 146 11.58 18.58 19.43
N PRO A 147 12.82 19.06 19.68
CA PRO A 147 13.87 18.24 20.27
C PRO A 147 13.55 17.81 21.71
N GLY A 148 12.71 18.56 22.44
CA GLY A 148 12.31 18.26 23.81
C GLY A 148 11.42 17.03 23.97
N HIS A 149 10.77 16.54 22.90
CA HIS A 149 9.91 15.36 22.96
C HIS A 149 10.68 14.02 23.00
N ARG A 150 12.00 14.05 22.71
CA ARG A 150 12.87 12.86 22.80
C ARG A 150 13.69 12.82 24.09
N ALA A 151 13.70 13.90 24.86
CA ALA A 151 14.22 13.90 26.21
C ALA A 151 13.18 13.20 27.08
N GLY A 152 13.43 11.94 27.44
CA GLY A 152 12.70 11.30 28.52
C GLY A 152 12.80 12.21 29.75
N ALA A 153 11.68 12.35 30.46
CA ALA A 153 11.56 13.19 31.65
C ALA A 153 12.80 13.05 32.57
N GLU A 154 13.61 14.10 32.65
CA GLU A 154 14.55 14.24 33.75
C GLU A 154 13.73 14.62 35.00
N PRO A 155 13.83 13.88 36.12
CA PRO A 155 13.21 14.29 37.36
C PRO A 155 13.94 15.53 37.88
N ALA A 156 13.21 16.64 38.00
CA ALA A 156 13.69 17.82 38.70
C ALA A 156 13.89 17.47 40.19
N THR A 157 15.14 17.41 40.62
CA THR A 157 15.57 17.48 42.03
C THR A 157 15.37 18.87 42.62
#